data_AF-A0A1I0HRQ7-F1
#
_entry.id   AF-A0A1I0HRQ7-F1
#
_cell.length_a   1.000
_cell.length_b   1.000
_cell.length_c   1.000
_cell.angle_alpha   90.00
_cell.angle_beta   90.00
_cell.angle_gamma   90.00
#
_symmetry.space_group_name_H-M   'P 1'
#
loop_
_entity.id
_entity.type
_entity.pdbx_description
1 polymer ?
#
loop_
_entity_poly.entity_id
_entity_poly.type
_entity_poly.pdbx_seq_one_letter_code
_entity_poly.pdbx_strand_id
1 'polypeptide(L)'
;MFDLSDTWTKIASAVLIAAVTSFVTHKLAISKERRLQTEKHKLEILNKVYTPLYRAFIDKLMKDYGRPFGYLGVDTDLFTELNKIYKQNIFLIDPGLESRIWEIKEHFYQEQIRMDETGDRTPIKGDYDNRLIRYVFYQYNKMRRKLKLPYDKTYFKHHDLYEKFVTGSINYFRGRKALKELKEYRKEKEKETN
;
A
#
# COMPACT_ATOMS: atom_id res chain seq x y z
N MET A 1 -4.44 -4.19 -73.17
CA MET A 1 -3.34 -3.33 -72.70
C MET A 1 -3.55 -3.15 -71.21
N PHE A 2 -3.04 -4.09 -70.40
CA PHE A 2 -3.40 -4.23 -68.99
C PHE A 2 -2.57 -3.29 -68.11
N ASP A 3 -3.25 -2.36 -67.44
CA ASP A 3 -3.22 -2.08 -65.99
C ASP A 3 -1.89 -2.08 -65.20
N LEU A 4 -0.77 -1.77 -65.85
CA LEU A 4 0.52 -1.57 -65.18
C LEU A 4 0.43 -0.45 -64.12
N SER A 5 -0.30 0.64 -64.40
CA SER A 5 -0.49 1.75 -63.45
C SER A 5 -1.29 1.36 -62.21
N ASP A 6 -2.30 0.51 -62.35
CA ASP A 6 -3.14 0.05 -61.25
C ASP A 6 -2.40 -0.96 -60.36
N THR A 7 -1.47 -1.73 -60.95
CA THR A 7 -0.61 -2.66 -60.20
C THR A 7 0.45 -1.91 -59.37
N TRP A 8 1.10 -0.89 -59.93
CA TRP A 8 2.09 -0.08 -59.22
C TRP A 8 1.49 0.75 -58.08
N THR A 9 0.29 1.30 -58.26
CA THR A 9 -0.44 2.02 -57.20
C THR A 9 -0.85 1.10 -56.06
N LYS A 10 -1.30 -0.12 -56.36
CA LYS A 10 -1.56 -1.15 -55.34
C LYS A 10 -0.30 -1.50 -54.56
N ILE A 11 0.84 -1.71 -55.22
CA ILE A 11 2.13 -1.99 -54.56
C ILE A 11 2.56 -0.80 -53.69
N ALA A 12 2.52 0.42 -54.21
CA ALA A 12 2.89 1.63 -53.46
C ALA A 12 1.98 1.84 -52.23
N SER A 13 0.67 1.61 -52.38
CA SER A 13 -0.28 1.69 -51.27
C SER A 13 -0.03 0.63 -50.21
N ALA A 14 0.30 -0.61 -50.61
CA ALA A 14 0.63 -1.69 -49.69
C ALA A 14 1.90 -1.41 -48.90
N VAL A 15 2.94 -0.87 -49.55
CA VAL A 15 4.19 -0.46 -48.88
C VAL A 15 3.93 0.68 -47.90
N LEU A 16 3.14 1.68 -48.28
CA LEU A 16 2.78 2.79 -47.39
C LEU A 16 1.97 2.32 -46.17
N ILE A 17 0.97 1.45 -46.39
CA ILE A 17 0.18 0.84 -45.31
C ILE A 17 1.08 0.03 -44.39
N ALA A 18 2.00 -0.78 -44.93
CA ALA A 18 2.95 -1.55 -44.14
C ALA A 18 3.87 -0.65 -43.30
N ALA A 19 4.37 0.44 -43.88
CA ALA A 19 5.22 1.41 -43.18
C ALA A 19 4.47 2.12 -42.04
N VAL A 20 3.24 2.60 -42.29
CA VAL A 20 2.40 3.25 -41.27
C VAL A 20 2.03 2.25 -40.17
N THR A 21 1.63 1.03 -40.54
CA THR A 21 1.27 -0.03 -39.59
C THR A 21 2.45 -0.41 -38.71
N SER A 22 3.64 -0.55 -39.29
CA SER A 22 4.88 -0.83 -38.56
C SER A 22 5.18 0.27 -37.54
N PHE A 23 5.09 1.53 -37.95
CA PHE A 23 5.30 2.68 -37.06
C PHE A 23 4.30 2.72 -35.89
N VAL A 24 3.01 2.56 -36.17
CA VAL A 24 1.95 2.53 -35.15
C VAL A 24 2.16 1.35 -34.18
N THR A 25 2.44 0.16 -34.72
CA THR A 25 2.68 -1.05 -33.93
C THR A 25 3.86 -0.85 -32.99
N HIS A 26 4.96 -0.27 -33.47
CA HIS A 26 6.13 0.00 -32.64
C HIS A 26 5.83 1.00 -31.51
N LYS A 27 5.10 2.09 -31.79
CA LYS A 27 4.68 3.05 -30.76
C LYS A 27 3.77 2.41 -29.71
N LEU A 28 2.84 1.57 -30.12
CA LEU A 28 1.96 0.83 -29.21
C LEU A 28 2.74 -0.19 -28.36
N ALA A 29 3.72 -0.88 -28.94
CA ALA A 29 4.59 -1.82 -28.22
C ALA A 29 5.39 -1.11 -27.11
N ILE A 30 6.04 0.01 -27.41
CA ILE A 30 6.77 0.82 -26.42
C ILE A 30 5.82 1.33 -25.33
N SER A 31 4.64 1.82 -25.69
CA SER A 31 3.64 2.29 -24.73
C SER A 31 3.18 1.17 -23.79
N LYS A 32 2.92 -0.02 -24.34
CA LYS A 32 2.55 -1.22 -23.60
C LYS A 32 3.66 -1.64 -22.64
N GLU A 33 4.91 -1.66 -23.10
CA GLU A 33 6.07 -2.05 -22.28
C GLU A 33 6.27 -1.09 -21.10
N ARG A 34 6.19 0.23 -21.33
CA ARG A 34 6.26 1.23 -20.25
C ARG A 34 5.14 1.05 -19.22
N ARG A 35 3.92 0.74 -19.66
CA ARG A 35 2.79 0.45 -18.77
C ARG A 35 3.06 -0.79 -17.93
N LEU A 36 3.55 -1.88 -18.54
CA LEU A 36 3.89 -3.12 -17.84
C LEU A 36 5.00 -2.90 -16.80
N GLN A 37 6.05 -2.16 -17.13
CA GLN A 37 7.11 -1.83 -16.17
C GLN A 37 6.59 -1.00 -15.00
N THR A 38 5.74 -0.01 -15.28
CA THR A 38 5.12 0.83 -14.24
C THR A 38 4.21 0.01 -13.33
N GLU A 39 3.40 -0.89 -13.89
CA GLU A 39 2.54 -1.80 -13.12
C GLU A 39 3.36 -2.76 -12.28
N LYS A 40 4.44 -3.34 -12.84
CA LYS A 40 5.37 -4.21 -12.10
C LYS A 40 6.00 -3.47 -10.92
N HIS A 41 6.47 -2.24 -11.12
CA HIS A 41 7.05 -1.43 -10.05
C HIS A 41 6.03 -1.08 -8.97
N LYS A 42 4.80 -0.70 -9.36
CA LYS A 42 3.70 -0.49 -8.40
C LYS A 42 3.35 -1.78 -7.64
N LEU A 43 3.32 -2.92 -8.31
CA LEU A 43 3.06 -4.20 -7.67
C LEU A 43 4.16 -4.53 -6.66
N GLU A 44 5.41 -4.25 -7.02
CA GLU A 44 6.57 -4.44 -6.14
C GLU A 44 6.49 -3.58 -4.88
N ILE A 45 6.22 -2.27 -5.00
CA ILE A 45 6.01 -1.39 -3.84
C ILE A 45 4.84 -1.90 -2.99
N LEU A 46 3.71 -2.31 -3.61
CA LEU A 46 2.56 -2.82 -2.87
C LEU A 46 2.92 -4.08 -2.08
N ASN A 47 3.60 -5.04 -2.70
CA ASN A 47 3.89 -6.34 -2.10
C ASN A 47 5.00 -6.27 -1.05
N LYS A 48 6.06 -5.50 -1.31
CA LYS A 48 7.24 -5.44 -0.45
C LYS A 48 7.15 -4.39 0.66
N VAL A 49 6.37 -3.32 0.45
CA VAL A 49 6.26 -2.20 1.41
C VAL A 49 4.87 -2.18 2.04
N TYR A 50 3.83 -1.80 1.29
CA TYR A 50 2.55 -1.49 1.93
C TYR A 50 1.78 -2.71 2.43
N THR A 51 1.93 -3.88 1.82
CA THR A 51 1.30 -5.12 2.30
C THR A 51 1.84 -5.55 3.66
N PRO A 52 3.16 -5.69 3.86
CA PRO A 52 3.68 -6.06 5.18
C PRO A 52 3.41 -4.96 6.23
N LEU A 53 3.53 -3.67 5.88
CA LEU A 53 3.16 -2.59 6.82
C LEU A 53 1.68 -2.68 7.22
N TYR A 54 0.79 -2.85 6.25
CA TYR A 54 -0.64 -3.01 6.50
C TYR A 54 -0.93 -4.19 7.43
N ARG A 55 -0.27 -5.34 7.20
CA ARG A 55 -0.41 -6.53 8.07
C ARG A 55 0.05 -6.25 9.49
N ALA A 56 1.24 -5.67 9.68
CA ALA A 56 1.75 -5.32 11.01
C ALA A 56 0.77 -4.43 11.80
N PHE A 57 0.17 -3.44 11.13
CA PHE A 57 -0.86 -2.60 11.74
C PHE A 57 -2.18 -3.34 12.03
N ILE A 58 -2.60 -4.26 11.16
CA ILE A 58 -3.79 -5.10 11.44
C ILE A 58 -3.55 -6.00 12.65
N ASP A 59 -2.38 -6.63 12.73
CA ASP A 59 -2.01 -7.48 13.87
C ASP A 59 -1.98 -6.66 15.17
N LYS A 60 -1.47 -5.43 15.11
CA LYS A 60 -1.54 -4.48 16.22
C LYS A 60 -2.97 -4.12 16.61
N LEU A 61 -3.82 -3.76 15.65
CA LEU A 61 -5.25 -3.48 15.90
C LEU A 61 -5.96 -4.68 16.54
N MET A 62 -5.63 -5.90 16.14
CA MET A 62 -6.20 -7.11 16.73
C MET A 62 -5.75 -7.32 18.18
N LYS A 63 -4.47 -7.07 18.49
CA LYS A 63 -3.94 -7.11 19.87
C LYS A 63 -4.60 -6.03 20.75
N ASP A 64 -4.86 -4.85 20.19
CA ASP A 64 -5.43 -3.71 20.91
C ASP A 64 -6.97 -3.72 20.96
N TYR A 65 -7.64 -4.65 20.26
CA TYR A 65 -9.10 -4.70 20.08
C TYR A 65 -9.92 -4.70 21.39
N GLY A 66 -9.35 -5.20 22.48
CA GLY A 66 -9.99 -5.20 23.80
C GLY A 66 -9.87 -3.88 24.59
N ARG A 67 -9.21 -2.86 24.03
CA ARG A 67 -8.98 -1.57 24.72
C ARG A 67 -9.99 -0.52 24.27
N PRO A 68 -10.34 0.45 25.14
CA PRO A 68 -11.45 1.40 24.90
C PRO A 68 -11.39 2.21 23.60
N PHE A 69 -10.19 2.37 23.01
CA PHE A 69 -9.95 3.24 21.84
C PHE A 69 -9.47 2.49 20.57
N GLY A 70 -9.37 1.16 20.60
CA GLY A 70 -9.13 0.29 19.45
C GLY A 70 -7.72 0.29 18.81
N TYR A 71 -6.90 1.32 18.96
CA TYR A 71 -5.48 1.34 18.59
C TYR A 71 -4.74 2.17 19.62
N LEU A 72 -3.62 1.68 20.15
CA LEU A 72 -2.90 2.35 21.23
C LEU A 72 -1.67 3.11 20.76
N GLY A 73 -1.43 3.18 19.46
CA GLY A 73 -0.20 3.70 18.89
C GLY A 73 0.83 2.61 18.57
N VAL A 74 1.95 3.06 18.02
CA VAL A 74 3.12 2.23 17.70
C VAL A 74 3.92 2.01 18.98
N ASP A 75 4.01 0.77 19.44
CA ASP A 75 4.93 0.35 20.50
C ASP A 75 6.30 -0.06 19.93
N THR A 76 7.26 -0.37 20.80
CA THR A 76 8.62 -0.77 20.40
C THR A 76 8.61 -1.96 19.45
N ASP A 77 7.79 -2.98 19.72
CA ASP A 77 7.70 -4.19 18.91
C ASP A 77 7.23 -3.88 17.49
N LEU A 78 6.13 -3.12 17.36
CA LEU A 78 5.64 -2.69 16.06
C LEU A 78 6.66 -1.77 15.38
N PHE A 79 7.28 -0.84 16.09
CA PHE A 79 8.30 0.04 15.51
C PHE A 79 9.49 -0.75 14.95
N THR A 80 9.96 -1.78 15.66
CA THR A 80 11.02 -2.67 15.17
C THR A 80 10.61 -3.37 13.88
N GLU A 81 9.36 -3.86 13.78
CA GLU A 81 8.84 -4.47 12.56
C GLU A 81 8.74 -3.47 11.39
N LEU A 82 8.20 -2.28 11.64
CA LEU A 82 8.09 -1.21 10.64
C LEU A 82 9.47 -0.77 10.14
N ASN A 83 10.44 -0.60 11.06
CA ASN A 83 11.81 -0.22 10.74
C ASN A 83 12.54 -1.32 9.94
N LYS A 84 12.26 -2.59 10.21
CA LYS A 84 12.79 -3.71 9.42
C LYS A 84 12.27 -3.64 7.98
N ILE A 85 10.96 -3.44 7.78
CA ILE A 85 10.36 -3.31 6.45
C ILE A 85 10.95 -2.12 5.70
N TYR A 86 11.09 -0.98 6.40
CA TYR A 86 11.73 0.24 5.86
C TYR A 86 13.15 -0.03 5.37
N LYS A 87 14.03 -0.57 6.24
CA LYS A 87 15.44 -0.81 5.90
C LYS A 87 15.61 -1.79 4.74
N GLN A 88 14.79 -2.83 4.68
CA GLN A 88 14.85 -3.84 3.62
C GLN A 88 14.40 -3.31 2.25
N ASN A 89 13.65 -2.21 2.22
CA ASN A 89 12.99 -1.73 1.01
C ASN A 89 13.22 -0.23 0.77
N ILE A 90 14.32 0.35 1.26
CA ILE A 90 14.57 1.80 1.26
C ILE A 90 14.37 2.47 -0.11
N PHE A 91 14.72 1.78 -1.20
CA PHE A 91 14.57 2.29 -2.58
C PHE A 91 13.12 2.31 -3.10
N LEU A 92 12.20 1.68 -2.38
CA LEU A 92 10.78 1.58 -2.72
C LEU A 92 9.90 2.45 -1.80
N ILE A 93 10.50 3.09 -0.80
CA ILE A 93 9.80 3.94 0.15
C ILE A 93 9.54 5.29 -0.49
N ASP A 94 8.31 5.78 -0.38
CA ASP A 94 7.98 7.14 -0.79
C ASP A 94 8.33 8.15 0.33
N PRO A 95 8.65 9.41 -0.02
CA PRO A 95 9.03 10.43 0.96
C PRO A 95 8.01 10.66 2.08
N GLY A 96 6.71 10.47 1.78
CA GLY A 96 5.64 10.66 2.76
C GLY A 96 5.60 9.58 3.84
N LEU A 97 5.97 8.34 3.49
CA LEU A 97 6.16 7.24 4.44
C LEU A 97 7.46 7.42 5.23
N GLU A 98 8.56 7.75 4.55
CA GLU A 98 9.87 7.96 5.17
C GLU A 98 9.81 9.03 6.27
N SER A 99 9.23 10.20 5.96
CA SER A 99 9.06 11.28 6.92
C SER A 99 8.29 10.85 8.18
N ARG A 100 7.22 10.06 8.03
CA ARG A 100 6.42 9.58 9.19
C ARG A 100 7.16 8.53 10.02
N ILE A 101 7.91 7.64 9.37
CA ILE A 101 8.76 6.67 10.08
C ILE A 101 9.85 7.41 10.86
N TRP A 102 10.42 8.46 10.27
CA TRP A 102 11.42 9.30 10.94
C TRP A 102 10.83 10.06 12.13
N GLU A 103 9.64 10.64 12.00
CA GLU A 103 8.93 11.29 13.12
C GLU A 103 8.77 10.33 14.31
N ILE A 104 8.37 9.07 14.06
CA ILE A 104 8.26 8.07 15.13
C ILE A 104 9.64 7.69 15.68
N LYS A 105 10.64 7.48 14.83
CA LYS A 105 11.99 7.14 15.26
C LYS A 105 12.56 8.21 16.21
N GLU A 106 12.39 9.47 15.84
CA GLU A 106 12.83 10.61 16.66
C GLU A 106 12.09 10.63 18.00
N HIS A 107 10.77 10.43 18.00
CA HIS A 107 10.00 10.32 19.23
C HIS A 107 10.52 9.20 20.16
N PHE A 108 10.79 8.02 19.62
CA PHE A 108 11.35 6.91 20.40
C PHE A 108 12.73 7.24 20.96
N TYR A 109 13.57 7.94 20.20
CA TYR A 109 14.89 8.37 20.65
C TYR A 109 14.81 9.37 21.79
N GLN A 110 13.96 10.40 21.66
CA GLN A 110 13.77 11.43 22.69
C GLN A 110 13.15 10.85 23.97
N GLU A 111 12.17 9.97 23.86
CA GLU A 111 11.59 9.30 25.03
C GLU A 111 12.60 8.39 25.73
N GLN A 112 13.47 7.69 24.99
CA GLN A 112 14.53 6.88 25.59
C GLN A 112 15.49 7.75 26.43
N ILE A 113 15.91 8.91 25.90
CA ILE A 113 16.75 9.86 26.64
C ILE A 113 16.04 10.32 27.92
N ARG A 114 14.77 10.71 27.82
CA ARG A 114 13.97 11.14 28.97
C ARG A 114 13.87 10.05 30.04
N MET A 115 13.67 8.79 29.64
CA MET A 115 13.62 7.64 30.54
C MET A 115 14.95 7.41 31.25
N ASP A 116 16.07 7.53 30.54
CA ASP A 116 17.41 7.38 31.10
C ASP A 116 17.73 8.50 32.12
N GLU A 117 17.30 9.73 31.86
CA GLU A 117 17.49 10.89 32.75
C GLU A 117 16.58 10.86 33.99
N THR A 118 15.32 10.43 33.84
CA THR A 118 14.30 10.52 34.89
C THR A 118 14.09 9.20 35.66
N GLY A 119 14.60 8.09 35.14
CA GLY A 119 14.32 6.75 35.65
C GLY A 119 12.89 6.25 35.37
N ASP A 120 12.10 6.99 34.60
CA ASP A 120 10.75 6.60 34.18
C ASP A 120 10.83 5.35 33.28
N ARG A 121 10.06 4.31 33.62
CA ARG A 121 10.02 3.04 32.88
C ARG A 121 8.69 2.82 32.15
N THR A 122 7.93 3.88 31.92
CA THR A 122 6.69 3.78 31.15
C THR A 122 6.95 3.31 29.72
N PRO A 123 6.13 2.39 29.16
CA PRO A 123 6.30 1.93 27.80
C PRO A 123 6.15 3.08 26.79
N ILE A 124 7.16 3.28 25.96
CA ILE A 124 7.14 4.26 24.86
C ILE A 124 6.08 3.85 23.84
N LYS A 125 5.26 4.81 23.42
CA LYS A 125 4.36 4.65 22.28
C LYS A 125 4.41 5.89 21.40
N GLY A 126 4.37 5.71 20.09
CA GLY A 126 4.25 6.76 19.09
C GLY A 126 2.93 6.68 18.31
N ASP A 127 2.74 7.55 17.32
CA ASP A 127 1.57 7.57 16.41
C ASP A 127 0.21 7.72 17.13
N TYR A 128 0.15 8.50 18.22
CA TYR A 128 -1.10 8.73 18.97
C TYR A 128 -2.20 9.39 18.13
N ASP A 129 -1.82 10.22 17.15
CA ASP A 129 -2.71 10.88 16.21
C ASP A 129 -3.10 9.98 15.02
N ASN A 130 -2.62 8.73 15.00
CA ASN A 130 -2.87 7.73 13.96
C ASN A 130 -2.36 8.17 12.56
N ARG A 131 -1.45 9.14 12.45
CA ARG A 131 -0.98 9.64 11.16
C ARG A 131 -0.30 8.56 10.32
N LEU A 132 0.52 7.70 10.92
CA LEU A 132 1.23 6.64 10.21
C LEU A 132 0.29 5.51 9.81
N ILE A 133 -0.49 4.96 10.75
CA ILE A 133 -1.43 3.88 10.42
C ILE A 133 -2.43 4.31 9.35
N ARG A 134 -2.96 5.54 9.43
CA ARG A 134 -3.85 6.11 8.40
C ARG A 134 -3.17 6.21 7.05
N TYR A 135 -1.92 6.70 7.03
CA TYR A 135 -1.14 6.84 5.82
C TYR A 135 -0.94 5.50 5.12
N VAL A 136 -0.47 4.50 5.86
CA VAL A 136 -0.25 3.13 5.33
C VAL A 136 -1.54 2.55 4.80
N PHE A 137 -2.62 2.66 5.56
CA PHE A 137 -3.93 2.13 5.18
C PHE A 137 -4.48 2.79 3.91
N TYR A 138 -4.33 4.11 3.80
CA TYR A 138 -4.72 4.85 2.61
C TYR A 138 -3.88 4.45 1.39
N GLN A 139 -2.54 4.45 1.53
CA GLN A 139 -1.66 4.14 0.40
C GLN A 139 -1.82 2.69 -0.08
N TYR A 140 -1.97 1.74 0.85
CA TYR A 140 -2.28 0.35 0.53
C TYR A 140 -3.54 0.24 -0.36
N ASN A 141 -4.64 0.89 0.04
CA ASN A 141 -5.87 0.89 -0.75
C ASN A 141 -5.74 1.66 -2.07
N LYS A 142 -5.02 2.79 -2.07
CA LYS A 142 -4.77 3.61 -3.28
C LYS A 142 -4.00 2.81 -4.32
N MET A 143 -3.02 2.03 -3.89
CA MET A 143 -2.22 1.18 -4.77
C MET A 143 -3.02 0.01 -5.31
N ARG A 144 -3.79 -0.69 -4.47
CA ARG A 144 -4.70 -1.74 -4.93
C ARG A 144 -5.70 -1.22 -5.96
N ARG A 145 -6.28 -0.05 -5.74
CA ARG A 145 -7.15 0.64 -6.72
C ARG A 145 -6.42 0.92 -8.03
N LYS A 146 -5.21 1.49 -7.99
CA LYS A 146 -4.40 1.78 -9.18
C LYS A 146 -4.05 0.52 -9.99
N LEU A 147 -3.92 -0.62 -9.31
CA LEU A 147 -3.63 -1.93 -9.91
C LEU A 147 -4.89 -2.73 -10.25
N LYS A 148 -6.08 -2.13 -10.14
CA LYS A 148 -7.39 -2.79 -10.35
C LYS A 148 -7.59 -4.05 -9.49
N LEU A 149 -6.91 -4.13 -8.35
CA LEU A 149 -7.11 -5.17 -7.35
C LEU A 149 -8.32 -4.81 -6.48
N PRO A 150 -8.97 -5.77 -5.79
CA PRO A 150 -10.02 -5.46 -4.81
C PRO A 150 -9.52 -4.44 -3.79
N TYR A 151 -10.33 -3.46 -3.39
CA TYR A 151 -9.93 -2.42 -2.43
C TYR A 151 -11.13 -1.93 -1.63
N ASP A 152 -10.90 -1.34 -0.46
CA ASP A 152 -11.95 -0.73 0.35
C ASP A 152 -12.32 0.65 -0.22
N LYS A 153 -13.53 0.75 -0.80
CA LYS A 153 -14.04 1.98 -1.42
C LYS A 153 -14.29 3.10 -0.39
N THR A 154 -14.44 2.78 0.89
CA THR A 154 -14.79 3.77 1.94
C THR A 154 -13.70 4.83 2.13
N TYR A 155 -12.43 4.47 1.94
CA TYR A 155 -11.29 5.40 2.02
C TYR A 155 -11.34 6.54 1.01
N PHE A 156 -12.03 6.36 -0.11
CA PHE A 156 -12.10 7.37 -1.17
C PHE A 156 -13.40 8.16 -1.16
N LYS A 157 -14.47 7.64 -0.54
CA LYS A 157 -15.75 8.35 -0.42
C LYS A 157 -15.71 9.52 0.55
N HIS A 158 -14.83 9.47 1.54
CA HIS A 158 -14.78 10.46 2.62
C HIS A 158 -13.45 11.21 2.69
N HIS A 159 -12.62 11.17 1.65
CA HIS A 159 -11.25 11.72 1.71
C HIS A 159 -11.21 13.20 2.14
N ASP A 160 -12.24 14.00 1.81
CA ASP A 160 -12.34 15.41 2.21
C ASP A 160 -12.93 15.61 3.62
N LEU A 161 -13.54 14.58 4.21
CA LEU A 161 -14.12 14.57 5.57
C LEU A 161 -13.28 13.77 6.59
N TYR A 162 -12.33 12.96 6.11
CA TYR A 162 -11.60 11.96 6.89
C TYR A 162 -10.55 12.57 7.83
N GLU A 163 -10.03 13.75 7.50
CA GLU A 163 -9.15 14.49 8.41
C GLU A 163 -9.86 14.89 9.70
N LYS A 164 -11.18 15.11 9.69
CA LYS A 164 -11.92 15.67 10.83
C LYS A 164 -12.62 14.68 11.77
N PHE A 165 -13.07 13.50 11.32
CA PHE A 165 -14.13 12.79 12.08
C PHE A 165 -13.88 11.34 12.50
N VAL A 166 -12.81 10.67 12.05
CA VAL A 166 -12.80 9.19 12.12
C VAL A 166 -11.58 8.60 12.84
N THR A 167 -11.26 9.10 14.04
CA THR A 167 -10.28 8.45 14.93
C THR A 167 -10.92 7.32 15.75
N GLY A 168 -12.13 7.51 16.28
CA GLY A 168 -12.75 6.54 17.20
C GLY A 168 -13.42 5.32 16.53
N SER A 169 -14.18 5.52 15.46
CA SER A 169 -15.05 4.46 14.92
C SER A 169 -14.34 3.46 14.00
N ILE A 170 -13.36 3.89 13.20
CA ILE A 170 -12.62 2.99 12.29
C ILE A 170 -11.87 1.90 13.05
N ASN A 171 -11.23 2.26 14.16
CA ASN A 171 -10.38 1.35 14.92
C ASN A 171 -11.21 0.21 15.53
N TYR A 172 -12.41 0.51 16.06
CA TYR A 172 -13.32 -0.49 16.62
C TYR A 172 -13.94 -1.42 15.56
N PHE A 173 -14.45 -0.87 14.45
CA PHE A 173 -15.12 -1.69 13.43
C PHE A 173 -14.15 -2.59 12.65
N ARG A 174 -12.93 -2.11 12.38
CA ARG A 174 -11.94 -2.90 11.62
C ARG A 174 -11.34 -4.03 12.44
N GLY A 175 -11.04 -3.80 13.72
CA GLY A 175 -10.61 -4.88 14.63
C GLY A 175 -11.67 -5.98 14.73
N ARG A 176 -12.96 -5.60 14.84
CA ARG A 176 -14.07 -6.57 14.90
C ARG A 176 -14.21 -7.38 13.60
N LYS A 177 -14.10 -6.72 12.45
CA LYS A 177 -14.16 -7.37 11.13
C LYS A 177 -12.97 -8.32 10.94
N ALA A 178 -11.75 -7.87 11.19
CA ALA A 178 -10.54 -8.70 11.10
C ALA A 178 -10.61 -9.91 12.04
N LEU A 179 -11.08 -9.71 13.29
CA LEU A 179 -11.26 -10.80 14.24
C LEU A 179 -12.32 -11.81 13.77
N LYS A 180 -13.42 -11.35 13.17
CA LYS A 180 -14.46 -12.21 12.61
C LYS A 180 -13.92 -13.04 11.45
N GLU A 181 -13.24 -12.41 10.50
CA GLU A 181 -12.61 -13.07 9.36
C GLU A 181 -11.56 -14.10 9.81
N LEU A 182 -10.76 -13.77 10.85
CA LEU A 182 -9.76 -14.70 11.39
C LEU A 182 -10.40 -15.90 12.11
N LYS A 183 -11.50 -15.70 12.83
CA LYS A 183 -12.28 -16.79 13.45
C LYS A 183 -12.91 -17.69 12.41
N GLU A 184 -13.41 -17.13 11.31
CA GLU A 184 -13.96 -17.89 10.18
C GLU A 184 -12.86 -18.71 9.50
N TYR A 185 -11.71 -18.10 9.19
CA TYR A 185 -10.56 -18.79 8.60
C TYR A 185 -10.03 -19.94 9.47
N ARG A 186 -9.92 -19.75 10.80
CA ARG A 186 -9.50 -20.82 11.72
C ARG A 186 -10.47 -22.00 11.71
N LYS A 187 -11.78 -21.73 11.70
CA LYS A 187 -12.81 -22.77 11.60
C LYS A 187 -12.75 -23.54 10.27
N GLU A 188 -12.43 -22.87 9.17
CA GLU A 188 -12.24 -23.52 7.87
C GLU A 188 -11.01 -24.44 7.90
N LYS A 189 -9.89 -23.96 8.44
CA LYS A 189 -8.66 -24.77 8.62
C LYS A 189 -8.87 -25.99 9.51
N GLU A 190 -9.62 -25.86 10.60
CA GLU A 190 -9.94 -26.97 11.51
C GLU A 190 -10.84 -28.04 10.85
N LYS A 191 -11.64 -27.66 9.85
CA LYS A 191 -12.45 -28.59 9.04
C LYS A 191 -11.65 -29.28 7.94
N GLU A 192 -10.56 -28.68 7.46
CA GLU A 192 -9.66 -29.29 6.48
C GLU A 192 -8.71 -30.33 7.10
N THR A 193 -8.56 -30.32 8.43
CA THR A 193 -7.60 -31.17 9.16
C THR A 193 -8.26 -32.36 9.88
N ASN A 194 -9.59 -32.43 9.88
CA ASN A 194 -10.40 -33.56 10.36
C ASN A 194 -11.10 -34.25 9.19
#